data_AF-A0A3C1KBG8-F1
#
_entry.id   AF-A0A3C1KBG8-F1
#
_cell.length_a   1.000
_cell.length_b   1.000
_cell.length_c   1.000
_cell.angle_alpha   90.00
_cell.angle_beta   90.00
_cell.angle_gamma   90.00
#
_symmetry.space_group_name_H-M   'P 1'
#
loop_
_entity.id
_entity.type
_entity.pdbx_description
1 polymer ?
#
loop_
_entity_poly.entity_id
_entity_poly.type
_entity_poly.pdbx_seq_one_letter_code
_entity_poly.pdbx_strand_id
1 'polypeptide(L)'
;MGAYVSAFELFSIGIGPSSSHTVGPMRAARDFVLRLDATGRLAAVRRVTVTLYGSLGATGIGHRTPDAVIAGLRGLAPETVDPADVRDAWSRYPEGEPLRLAGHHPVPFAASDIAFAPRTRLPGHPNAMTLVASGDAGVTIAADTYYSVGGGFIRREGEDAAVSPAALPFSYGDAATLLALCDEHGLTIAELARRNEEALRGEAEVAAGLDRIWDAMSACVDAGLHATGTLPGMLRVARRADAIRSQLEAAEADGHRELPGEWLGA
;
A
#
# COMPACT_ATOMS: atom_id res chain seq x y z
N MET A 1 -21.08 -10.86 14.76
CA MET A 1 -19.95 -11.77 14.52
C MET A 1 -18.96 -10.98 13.69
N GLY A 2 -17.85 -10.55 14.27
CA GLY A 2 -16.84 -9.75 13.56
C GLY A 2 -16.14 -10.61 12.51
N ALA A 3 -15.73 -10.01 11.39
CA ALA A 3 -14.82 -10.66 10.48
C ALA A 3 -13.50 -10.91 11.21
N TYR A 4 -12.94 -12.12 11.10
CA TYR A 4 -11.57 -12.35 11.54
C TYR A 4 -10.61 -11.49 10.75
N VAL A 5 -9.61 -10.95 11.43
CA VAL A 5 -8.54 -10.18 10.82
C VAL A 5 -7.26 -11.00 10.90
N SER A 6 -6.74 -11.37 9.75
CA SER A 6 -5.50 -12.14 9.64
C SER A 6 -4.28 -11.28 9.98
N ALA A 7 -3.23 -11.88 10.55
CA ALA A 7 -1.91 -11.29 10.68
C ALA A 7 -1.37 -10.77 9.34
N PHE A 8 -1.68 -11.45 8.22
CA PHE A 8 -1.29 -11.01 6.87
C PHE A 8 -2.09 -9.80 6.37
N GLU A 9 -3.25 -9.53 6.96
CA GLU A 9 -4.04 -8.31 6.70
C GLU A 9 -3.58 -7.14 7.58
N LEU A 10 -3.15 -7.43 8.81
CA LEU A 10 -2.56 -6.43 9.71
C LEU A 10 -1.19 -5.98 9.24
N PHE A 11 -0.35 -6.93 8.81
CA PHE A 11 1.02 -6.72 8.40
C PHE A 11 1.19 -7.00 6.90
N SER A 12 0.68 -6.10 6.06
CA SER A 12 0.86 -6.20 4.62
C SER A 12 2.14 -5.49 4.16
N ILE A 13 2.95 -6.17 3.35
CA ILE A 13 4.08 -5.55 2.64
C ILE A 13 3.53 -4.54 1.62
N GLY A 14 4.18 -3.39 1.50
CA GLY A 14 3.78 -2.36 0.55
C GLY A 14 4.84 -1.27 0.44
N ILE A 15 4.47 -0.16 -0.19
CA ILE A 15 5.34 1.01 -0.36
C ILE A 15 4.87 2.19 0.48
N GLY A 16 5.82 2.94 1.00
CA GLY A 16 5.57 4.22 1.67
C GLY A 16 5.27 5.36 0.69
N PRO A 17 4.81 6.51 1.19
CA PRO A 17 4.73 6.85 2.62
C PRO A 17 3.39 6.50 3.30
N SER A 18 2.35 6.10 2.57
CA SER A 18 1.00 5.95 3.15
C SER A 18 0.22 4.76 2.60
N SER A 19 -0.31 3.92 3.48
CA SER A 19 -1.19 2.82 3.05
C SER A 19 -2.47 3.36 2.39
N SER A 20 -3.04 4.45 2.88
CA SER A 20 -4.29 5.01 2.35
C SER A 20 -4.09 5.89 1.12
N HIS A 21 -2.97 6.62 1.02
CA HIS A 21 -2.71 7.59 -0.06
C HIS A 21 -1.67 7.10 -1.08
N THR A 22 -0.99 5.98 -0.85
CA THR A 22 -0.01 5.40 -1.77
C THR A 22 -0.43 3.99 -2.18
N VAL A 23 -0.50 3.05 -1.22
CA VAL A 23 -0.82 1.63 -1.50
C VAL A 23 -2.24 1.48 -2.06
N GLY A 24 -3.24 2.07 -1.42
CA GLY A 24 -4.64 2.01 -1.88
C GLY A 24 -4.82 2.51 -3.32
N PRO A 25 -4.39 3.74 -3.67
CA PRO A 25 -4.47 4.25 -5.03
C PRO A 25 -3.72 3.42 -6.06
N MET A 26 -2.55 2.85 -5.71
CA MET A 26 -1.83 1.93 -6.58
C MET A 26 -2.62 0.65 -6.84
N ARG A 27 -3.19 0.03 -5.80
CA ARG A 27 -4.06 -1.15 -5.94
C ARG A 27 -5.29 -0.85 -6.78
N ALA A 28 -5.94 0.30 -6.59
CA ALA A 28 -7.13 0.70 -7.35
C ALA A 28 -6.81 0.86 -8.85
N ALA A 29 -5.71 1.54 -9.16
CA ALA A 29 -5.26 1.71 -10.54
C ALA A 29 -4.88 0.36 -11.19
N ARG A 30 -4.22 -0.52 -10.44
CA ARG A 30 -3.87 -1.87 -10.90
C ARG A 30 -5.09 -2.74 -11.14
N ASP A 31 -6.05 -2.78 -10.22
CA ASP A 31 -7.30 -3.53 -10.38
C ASP A 31 -8.03 -3.09 -11.65
N PHE A 32 -8.17 -1.77 -11.84
CA PHE A 32 -8.84 -1.20 -13.01
C PHE A 32 -8.23 -1.68 -14.34
N VAL A 33 -6.91 -1.58 -14.51
CA VAL A 33 -6.26 -1.99 -15.77
C VAL A 33 -6.26 -3.49 -15.98
N LEU A 34 -6.05 -4.29 -14.92
CA LEU A 34 -6.06 -5.75 -15.04
C LEU A 34 -7.46 -6.29 -15.34
N ARG A 35 -8.53 -5.67 -14.82
CA ARG A 35 -9.91 -6.01 -15.20
C ARG A 35 -10.23 -5.66 -16.65
N LEU A 36 -9.71 -4.55 -17.16
CA LEU A 36 -9.84 -4.21 -18.58
C LEU A 36 -9.11 -5.23 -19.46
N ASP A 37 -7.92 -5.64 -19.04
CA ASP A 37 -7.10 -6.63 -19.76
C ASP A 37 -7.76 -8.01 -19.77
N ALA A 38 -8.17 -8.51 -18.59
CA ALA A 38 -8.85 -9.80 -18.43
C ALA A 38 -10.16 -9.90 -19.21
N THR A 39 -10.83 -8.77 -19.48
CA THR A 39 -12.07 -8.72 -20.28
C THR A 39 -11.83 -8.43 -21.76
N GLY A 40 -10.57 -8.35 -22.21
CA GLY A 40 -10.19 -8.04 -23.59
C GLY A 40 -10.50 -6.60 -24.02
N ARG A 41 -10.97 -5.75 -23.10
CA ARG A 41 -11.36 -4.36 -23.39
C ARG A 41 -10.18 -3.41 -23.44
N LEU A 42 -9.03 -3.81 -22.88
CA LEU A 42 -7.82 -2.98 -22.87
C LEU A 42 -7.36 -2.59 -24.28
N ALA A 43 -7.49 -3.50 -25.26
CA ALA A 43 -7.09 -3.26 -26.65
C ALA A 43 -7.82 -2.08 -27.32
N ALA A 44 -9.03 -1.75 -26.86
CA ALA A 44 -9.82 -0.63 -27.38
C ALA A 44 -9.49 0.71 -26.71
N VAL A 45 -8.69 0.72 -25.63
CA VAL A 45 -8.41 1.93 -24.85
C VAL A 45 -7.43 2.83 -25.61
N ARG A 46 -7.79 4.11 -25.72
CA ARG A 46 -6.98 5.17 -26.34
C ARG A 46 -6.53 6.23 -25.35
N ARG A 47 -7.22 6.37 -24.22
CA ARG A 47 -6.90 7.33 -23.16
C ARG A 47 -7.35 6.80 -21.80
N VAL A 48 -6.56 7.10 -20.77
CA VAL A 48 -6.95 6.90 -19.38
C VAL A 48 -6.83 8.23 -18.64
N THR A 49 -7.85 8.58 -17.87
CA THR A 49 -7.82 9.72 -16.95
C THR A 49 -8.14 9.27 -15.54
N VAL A 50 -7.61 10.00 -14.56
CA VAL A 50 -7.82 9.72 -13.14
C VAL A 50 -8.20 11.01 -12.45
N THR A 51 -9.24 10.98 -11.62
CA THR A 51 -9.57 12.09 -10.73
C THR A 51 -9.41 11.67 -9.28
N LEU A 52 -8.61 12.43 -8.53
CA LEU A 52 -8.37 12.23 -7.10
C LEU A 52 -9.26 13.19 -6.30
N TYR A 53 -10.21 12.66 -5.53
CA TYR A 53 -11.20 13.42 -4.78
C TYR A 53 -10.83 13.57 -3.30
N GLY A 54 -11.48 14.52 -2.62
CA GLY A 54 -11.41 14.68 -1.18
C GLY A 54 -9.99 14.73 -0.64
N SER A 55 -9.69 13.85 0.33
CA SER A 55 -8.36 13.82 0.97
C SER A 55 -7.25 13.36 0.03
N LEU A 56 -7.54 12.46 -0.92
CA LEU A 56 -6.57 12.07 -1.96
C LEU A 56 -6.21 13.27 -2.83
N GLY A 57 -7.22 14.06 -3.24
CA GLY A 57 -6.99 15.29 -4.00
C GLY A 57 -6.24 16.37 -3.21
N ALA A 58 -6.47 16.46 -1.90
CA ALA A 58 -5.91 17.51 -1.05
C ALA A 58 -4.47 17.26 -0.60
N THR A 59 -4.14 16.01 -0.25
CA THR A 59 -2.82 15.66 0.32
C THR A 59 -2.02 14.71 -0.56
N GLY A 60 -2.56 14.29 -1.70
CA GLY A 60 -1.97 13.26 -2.54
C GLY A 60 -0.59 13.61 -3.08
N ILE A 61 -0.28 14.90 -3.30
CA ILE A 61 1.07 15.31 -3.72
C ILE A 61 2.11 14.96 -2.65
N GLY A 62 1.85 15.30 -1.39
CA GLY A 62 2.76 14.98 -0.27
C GLY A 62 2.91 13.47 -0.05
N HIS A 63 1.87 12.70 -0.35
CA HIS A 63 1.85 11.24 -0.24
C HIS A 63 2.25 10.50 -1.52
N ARG A 64 2.62 11.23 -2.59
CA ARG A 64 2.97 10.64 -3.89
C ARG A 64 1.88 9.75 -4.48
N THR A 65 0.61 10.13 -4.27
CA THR A 65 -0.53 9.43 -4.84
C THR A 65 -0.47 9.34 -6.37
N PRO A 66 -0.11 10.41 -7.12
CA PRO A 66 -0.05 10.34 -8.58
C PRO A 66 1.00 9.37 -9.10
N ASP A 67 2.18 9.34 -8.46
CA ASP A 67 3.26 8.39 -8.73
C ASP A 67 2.76 6.94 -8.58
N ALA A 68 2.08 6.67 -7.46
CA ALA A 68 1.52 5.36 -7.14
C ALA A 68 0.41 4.94 -8.13
N VAL A 69 -0.41 5.89 -8.59
CA VAL A 69 -1.42 5.66 -9.62
C VAL A 69 -0.76 5.26 -10.95
N ILE A 70 0.30 5.94 -11.39
CA ILE A 70 1.02 5.57 -12.62
C ILE A 70 1.59 4.16 -12.52
N ALA A 71 2.23 3.81 -11.39
CA ALA A 71 2.76 2.47 -11.18
C ALA A 71 1.64 1.41 -11.22
N GLY A 72 0.50 1.69 -10.60
CA GLY A 72 -0.67 0.81 -10.64
C GLY A 72 -1.23 0.66 -12.05
N LEU A 73 -1.35 1.75 -12.82
CA LEU A 73 -1.78 1.71 -14.23
C LEU A 73 -0.83 0.87 -15.11
N ARG A 74 0.46 0.84 -14.79
CA ARG A 74 1.45 -0.05 -15.42
C ARG A 74 1.32 -1.52 -15.01
N GLY A 75 0.40 -1.84 -14.09
CA GLY A 75 0.16 -3.20 -13.59
C GLY A 75 1.05 -3.60 -12.41
N LEU A 76 1.91 -2.70 -11.90
CA LEU A 76 2.83 -2.97 -10.81
C LEU A 76 2.06 -3.11 -9.48
N ALA A 77 2.45 -4.09 -8.66
CA ALA A 77 1.83 -4.36 -7.37
C ALA A 77 2.64 -3.72 -6.22
N PRO A 78 2.01 -3.07 -5.24
CA PRO A 78 2.75 -2.41 -4.16
C PRO A 78 3.58 -3.37 -3.31
N GLU A 79 3.22 -4.65 -3.27
CA GLU A 79 3.93 -5.69 -2.53
C GLU A 79 5.27 -6.07 -3.17
N THR A 80 5.46 -5.83 -4.47
CA THR A 80 6.61 -6.34 -5.24
C THR A 80 7.29 -5.30 -6.12
N VAL A 81 6.74 -4.09 -6.23
CA VAL A 81 7.31 -3.02 -7.04
C VAL A 81 8.63 -2.55 -6.46
N ASP A 82 9.60 -2.22 -7.31
CA ASP A 82 10.77 -1.46 -6.87
C ASP A 82 10.32 -0.05 -6.48
N PRO A 83 10.54 0.41 -5.23
CA PRO A 83 10.19 1.78 -4.83
C PRO A 83 10.82 2.87 -5.72
N ALA A 84 11.92 2.58 -6.42
CA ALA A 84 12.53 3.47 -7.40
C ALA A 84 11.66 3.68 -8.65
N ASP A 85 10.91 2.66 -9.09
CA ASP A 85 10.02 2.74 -10.26
C ASP A 85 8.77 3.61 -10.00
N VAL A 86 8.40 3.75 -8.73
CA VAL A 86 7.27 4.57 -8.30
C VAL A 86 7.73 6.01 -8.07
N ARG A 87 8.90 6.19 -7.45
CA ARG A 87 9.40 7.50 -7.04
C ARG A 87 9.46 8.47 -8.22
N ASP A 88 8.76 9.58 -8.08
CA ASP A 88 8.76 10.69 -9.04
C ASP A 88 8.16 10.32 -10.42
N ALA A 89 7.50 9.15 -10.53
CA ALA A 89 6.94 8.63 -11.79
C ALA A 89 5.93 9.59 -12.44
N TRP A 90 5.22 10.41 -11.67
CA TRP A 90 4.33 11.46 -12.18
C TRP A 90 5.03 12.81 -12.31
N SER A 91 5.78 13.22 -11.28
CA SER A 91 6.40 14.56 -11.28
C SER A 91 7.49 14.75 -12.34
N ARG A 92 8.11 13.66 -12.79
CA ARG A 92 9.10 13.63 -13.87
C ARG A 92 8.60 12.87 -15.11
N TYR A 93 7.29 12.74 -15.27
CA TYR A 93 6.74 12.00 -16.40
C TYR A 93 7.21 12.63 -17.72
N PRO A 94 7.90 11.87 -18.59
CA PRO A 94 8.50 12.42 -19.81
C PRO A 94 7.43 12.83 -20.83
N GLU A 95 7.63 14.00 -21.43
CA GLU A 95 6.73 14.52 -22.46
C GLU A 95 6.75 13.60 -23.70
N GLY A 96 5.57 13.20 -24.16
CA GLY A 96 5.40 12.35 -25.34
C GLY A 96 5.65 10.86 -25.12
N GLU A 97 6.07 10.41 -23.93
CA GLU A 97 6.20 8.98 -23.65
C GLU A 97 4.83 8.34 -23.37
N PRO A 98 4.46 7.28 -24.10
CA PRO A 98 3.18 6.60 -23.87
C PRO A 98 3.20 5.85 -22.54
N LEU A 99 2.07 5.87 -21.83
CA LEU A 99 1.87 5.02 -20.66
C LEU A 99 1.52 3.61 -21.14
N ARG A 100 2.30 2.61 -20.73
CA ARG A 100 2.00 1.20 -21.00
C ARG A 100 1.05 0.65 -19.94
N LEU A 101 -0.25 0.65 -20.24
CA LEU A 101 -1.28 0.08 -19.37
C LEU A 101 -1.08 -1.43 -19.24
N ALA A 102 -1.22 -1.95 -18.02
CA ALA A 102 -0.92 -3.35 -17.67
C ALA A 102 0.49 -3.82 -18.13
N GLY A 103 1.41 -2.87 -18.37
CA GLY A 103 2.77 -3.12 -18.82
C GLY A 103 2.94 -3.32 -20.32
N HIS A 104 1.85 -3.49 -21.09
CA HIS A 104 1.94 -3.89 -22.50
C HIS A 104 1.19 -3.00 -23.48
N HIS A 105 0.09 -2.34 -23.08
CA HIS A 105 -0.77 -1.57 -23.99
C HIS A 105 -0.45 -0.06 -23.95
N PRO A 106 0.22 0.51 -24.97
CA PRO A 106 0.61 1.92 -24.95
C PRO A 106 -0.58 2.85 -25.24
N VAL A 107 -0.74 3.88 -24.40
CA VAL A 107 -1.67 4.99 -24.64
C VAL A 107 -0.95 6.34 -24.50
N PRO A 108 -1.32 7.37 -25.27
CA PRO A 108 -0.90 8.73 -24.98
C PRO A 108 -1.27 9.10 -23.54
N PHE A 109 -0.34 9.71 -22.81
CA PHE A 109 -0.54 10.11 -21.43
C PHE A 109 0.27 11.37 -21.11
N ALA A 110 -0.35 12.25 -20.33
CA ALA A 110 0.30 13.41 -19.75
C ALA A 110 0.01 13.50 -18.26
N ALA A 111 0.87 14.19 -17.50
CA ALA A 111 0.64 14.41 -16.07
C ALA A 111 -0.73 15.06 -15.77
N SER A 112 -1.27 15.86 -16.71
CA SER A 112 -2.59 16.49 -16.64
C SER A 112 -3.77 15.53 -16.78
N ASP A 113 -3.54 14.28 -17.21
CA ASP A 113 -4.57 13.23 -17.19
C ASP A 113 -4.89 12.75 -15.76
N ILE A 114 -4.08 13.15 -14.76
CA ILE A 114 -4.41 13.03 -13.34
C ILE A 114 -4.90 14.39 -12.81
N ALA A 115 -6.20 14.48 -12.56
CA ALA A 115 -6.85 15.66 -12.01
C ALA A 115 -7.01 15.57 -10.48
N PHE A 116 -6.94 16.73 -9.81
CA PHE A 116 -7.14 16.85 -8.37
C PHE A 116 -8.41 17.64 -8.07
N ALA A 117 -9.33 17.04 -7.32
CA ALA A 117 -10.60 17.63 -6.92
C ALA A 117 -10.71 17.67 -5.37
N PRO A 118 -9.84 18.43 -4.66
CA PRO A 118 -9.74 18.40 -3.20
C PRO A 118 -11.00 18.87 -2.47
N ARG A 119 -11.83 19.68 -3.12
CA ARG A 119 -13.09 20.21 -2.56
C ARG A 119 -14.31 19.36 -2.87
N THR A 120 -14.15 18.33 -3.71
CA THR A 120 -15.23 17.43 -4.08
C THR A 120 -15.09 16.15 -3.25
N ARG A 121 -16.10 15.83 -2.45
CA ARG A 121 -16.15 14.60 -1.65
C ARG A 121 -17.23 13.69 -2.23
N LEU A 122 -16.89 12.42 -2.40
CA LEU A 122 -17.87 11.40 -2.79
C LEU A 122 -18.50 10.78 -1.55
N PRO A 123 -19.76 10.30 -1.61
CA PRO A 123 -20.49 9.81 -0.43
C PRO A 123 -19.85 8.58 0.24
N GLY A 124 -19.15 7.72 -0.52
CA GLY A 124 -18.70 6.43 -0.01
C GLY A 124 -17.51 6.48 0.94
N HIS A 125 -16.56 7.41 0.76
CA HIS A 125 -15.39 7.60 1.63
C HIS A 125 -14.64 8.89 1.22
N PRO A 126 -13.99 9.63 2.15
CA PRO A 126 -13.21 10.83 1.83
C PRO A 126 -11.97 10.58 0.95
N ASN A 127 -11.44 9.37 0.94
CA ASN A 127 -10.35 8.97 0.05
C ASN A 127 -10.96 8.26 -1.16
N ALA A 128 -11.28 9.00 -2.21
CA ALA A 128 -11.92 8.46 -3.40
C ALA A 128 -11.16 8.83 -4.67
N MET A 129 -11.15 7.93 -5.64
CA MET A 129 -10.62 8.19 -6.98
C MET A 129 -11.51 7.55 -8.04
N THR A 130 -11.64 8.19 -9.19
CA THR A 130 -12.34 7.62 -10.35
C THR A 130 -11.35 7.49 -11.49
N LEU A 131 -11.29 6.30 -12.09
CA LEU A 131 -10.53 6.04 -13.30
C LEU A 131 -11.50 5.89 -14.47
N VAL A 132 -11.17 6.53 -15.60
CA VAL A 132 -11.95 6.45 -16.83
C VAL A 132 -11.04 6.01 -17.96
N ALA A 133 -11.44 4.95 -18.66
CA ALA A 133 -10.80 4.49 -19.88
C ALA A 133 -11.73 4.81 -21.06
N SER A 134 -11.21 5.52 -22.05
CA SER A 134 -11.93 5.91 -23.26
C SER A 134 -11.26 5.35 -24.50
N GLY A 135 -12.06 4.95 -25.48
CA GLY A 135 -11.62 4.47 -26.78
C GLY A 135 -11.62 5.57 -27.83
N ASP A 136 -11.82 5.16 -29.09
CA ASP A 136 -11.89 6.07 -30.22
C ASP A 136 -13.04 7.08 -30.07
N ALA A 137 -12.84 8.30 -30.57
CA ALA A 137 -13.77 9.43 -30.45
C ALA A 137 -14.21 9.78 -29.00
N GLY A 138 -13.47 9.32 -28.00
CA GLY A 138 -13.76 9.60 -26.59
C GLY A 138 -14.85 8.73 -25.97
N VAL A 139 -15.30 7.66 -26.64
CA VAL A 139 -16.31 6.75 -26.09
C VAL A 139 -15.79 6.08 -24.83
N THR A 140 -16.51 6.21 -23.71
CA THR A 140 -16.16 5.56 -22.45
C THR A 140 -16.29 4.05 -22.55
N ILE A 141 -15.19 3.33 -22.30
CA ILE A 141 -15.13 1.86 -22.24
C ILE A 141 -15.38 1.37 -20.81
N ALA A 142 -14.83 2.09 -19.83
CA ALA A 142 -15.06 1.83 -18.41
C ALA A 142 -14.87 3.11 -17.60
N ALA A 143 -15.63 3.23 -16.53
CA ALA A 143 -15.47 4.25 -15.50
C ALA A 143 -15.76 3.61 -14.15
N ASP A 144 -14.77 3.54 -13.28
CA ASP A 144 -14.89 2.91 -11.96
C ASP A 144 -14.40 3.88 -10.88
N THR A 145 -15.18 4.01 -9.81
CA THR A 145 -14.81 4.74 -8.60
C THR A 145 -14.31 3.77 -7.54
N TYR A 146 -13.18 4.09 -6.92
CA TYR A 146 -12.58 3.33 -5.83
C TYR A 146 -12.44 4.19 -4.58
N TYR A 147 -12.59 3.53 -3.44
CA TYR A 147 -12.42 4.10 -2.12
C TYR A 147 -11.25 3.43 -1.41
N SER A 148 -10.29 4.22 -0.93
CA SER A 148 -9.17 3.73 -0.13
C SER A 148 -9.52 3.84 1.36
N VAL A 149 -9.92 2.71 1.96
CA VAL A 149 -10.65 2.68 3.25
C VAL A 149 -9.76 2.46 4.48
N GLY A 150 -8.44 2.41 4.31
CA GLY A 150 -7.47 2.22 5.40
C GLY A 150 -6.69 0.92 5.26
N GLY A 151 -5.51 0.82 5.88
CA GLY A 151 -4.66 -0.38 5.81
C GLY A 151 -4.16 -0.77 4.40
N GLY A 152 -4.40 0.06 3.38
CA GLY A 152 -4.13 -0.29 1.98
C GLY A 152 -5.28 -1.02 1.29
N PHE A 153 -6.40 -1.29 2.00
CA PHE A 153 -7.59 -1.88 1.42
C PHE A 153 -8.31 -0.88 0.51
N ILE A 154 -8.84 -1.40 -0.60
CA ILE A 154 -9.68 -0.66 -1.53
C ILE A 154 -11.07 -1.30 -1.58
N ARG A 155 -12.07 -0.48 -1.90
CA ARG A 155 -13.42 -0.94 -2.21
C ARG A 155 -13.88 -0.24 -3.47
N ARG A 156 -14.35 -0.98 -4.46
CA ARG A 156 -14.98 -0.37 -5.64
C ARG A 156 -16.39 0.09 -5.29
N GLU A 157 -16.83 1.18 -5.88
CA GLU A 157 -18.21 1.61 -5.79
C GLU A 157 -19.16 0.53 -6.35
N GLY A 158 -20.23 0.23 -5.60
CA GLY A 158 -21.16 -0.86 -5.93
C GLY A 158 -20.66 -2.27 -5.60
N GLU A 159 -19.48 -2.41 -5.00
CA GLU A 159 -19.00 -3.69 -4.46
C GLU A 159 -19.40 -3.81 -2.98
N ASP A 160 -20.03 -4.94 -2.63
CA ASP A 160 -20.33 -5.28 -1.24
C ASP A 160 -19.03 -5.60 -0.49
N ALA A 161 -19.00 -5.29 0.81
CA ALA A 161 -17.88 -5.68 1.64
C ALA A 161 -17.77 -7.21 1.64
N ALA A 162 -16.66 -7.75 1.12
CA ALA A 162 -16.37 -9.17 1.18
C ALA A 162 -16.16 -9.59 2.64
N VAL A 163 -17.24 -9.99 3.32
CA VAL A 163 -17.15 -10.68 4.59
C VAL A 163 -16.95 -12.15 4.23
N SER A 164 -15.71 -12.65 4.33
CA SER A 164 -15.48 -14.08 4.27
C SER A 164 -15.75 -14.67 5.66
N PRO A 165 -16.85 -15.41 5.87
CA PRO A 165 -17.05 -16.12 7.12
C PRO A 165 -16.23 -17.40 7.03
N ALA A 166 -14.91 -17.29 7.09
CA ALA A 166 -14.10 -18.48 7.29
C ALA A 166 -14.46 -19.06 8.66
N ALA A 167 -14.90 -20.32 8.69
CA ALA A 167 -15.16 -21.03 9.93
C ALA A 167 -13.82 -21.32 10.60
N LEU A 168 -13.42 -20.43 11.51
CA LEU A 168 -12.17 -20.57 12.23
C LEU A 168 -12.32 -21.52 13.41
N PRO A 169 -11.28 -22.27 13.77
CA PRO A 169 -11.27 -23.15 14.94
C PRO A 169 -11.63 -22.40 16.22
N PHE A 170 -11.13 -21.17 16.39
CA PHE A 170 -11.31 -20.36 17.59
C PHE A 170 -11.87 -18.99 17.26
N SER A 171 -13.15 -18.77 17.57
CA SER A 171 -13.82 -17.48 17.37
C SER A 171 -13.88 -16.69 18.67
N TYR A 172 -13.36 -15.47 18.68
CA TYR A 172 -13.41 -14.55 19.83
C TYR A 172 -13.74 -13.13 19.37
N GLY A 173 -14.57 -12.43 20.14
CA GLY A 173 -14.96 -11.03 19.89
C GLY A 173 -14.41 -10.05 20.93
N ASP A 174 -13.84 -10.54 22.01
CA ASP A 174 -13.32 -9.76 23.12
C ASP A 174 -12.16 -10.50 23.81
N ALA A 175 -11.45 -9.77 24.69
CA ALA A 175 -10.30 -10.30 25.41
C ALA A 175 -10.67 -11.42 26.38
N ALA A 176 -11.85 -11.37 27.01
CA ALA A 176 -12.27 -12.38 27.98
C ALA A 176 -12.47 -13.74 27.31
N THR A 177 -13.11 -13.75 26.13
CA THR A 177 -13.32 -14.95 25.31
C THR A 177 -11.99 -15.51 24.82
N LEU A 178 -11.07 -14.65 24.36
CA LEU A 178 -9.73 -15.07 23.93
C LEU A 178 -8.96 -15.77 25.06
N LEU A 179 -8.96 -15.19 26.27
CA LEU A 179 -8.27 -15.76 27.43
C LEU A 179 -8.92 -17.09 27.86
N ALA A 180 -10.25 -17.17 27.90
CA ALA A 180 -10.95 -18.41 28.21
C ALA A 180 -10.61 -19.55 27.23
N LEU A 181 -10.51 -19.26 25.94
CA LEU A 181 -10.09 -20.24 24.92
C LEU A 181 -8.62 -20.67 25.11
N CYS A 182 -7.73 -19.74 25.46
CA CYS A 182 -6.33 -20.06 25.77
C CYS A 182 -6.24 -21.03 26.96
N ASP A 183 -6.98 -20.76 28.04
CA ASP A 183 -7.03 -21.59 29.23
C ASP A 183 -7.65 -22.96 28.95
N GLU A 184 -8.76 -23.01 28.20
CA GLU A 184 -9.46 -24.25 27.82
C GLU A 184 -8.57 -25.19 27.00
N HIS A 185 -7.81 -24.64 26.05
CA HIS A 185 -7.00 -25.43 25.12
C HIS A 185 -5.53 -25.57 25.53
N GLY A 186 -5.11 -24.93 26.63
CA GLY A 186 -3.71 -24.90 27.07
C GLY A 186 -2.77 -24.27 26.04
N LEU A 187 -3.24 -23.23 25.33
CA LEU A 187 -2.49 -22.53 24.29
C LEU A 187 -2.15 -21.11 24.73
N THR A 188 -0.99 -20.62 24.31
CA THR A 188 -0.71 -19.19 24.32
C THR A 188 -1.56 -18.44 23.28
N ILE A 189 -1.69 -17.12 23.41
CA ILE A 189 -2.38 -16.27 22.41
C ILE A 189 -1.77 -16.46 21.01
N ALA A 190 -0.44 -16.58 20.92
CA ALA A 190 0.26 -16.75 19.65
C ALA A 190 -0.05 -18.10 19.00
N GLU A 191 -0.08 -19.19 19.78
CA GLU A 191 -0.42 -20.52 19.28
C GLU A 191 -1.88 -20.60 18.84
N LEU A 192 -2.81 -19.99 19.60
CA LEU A 192 -4.22 -19.90 19.24
C LEU A 192 -4.40 -19.11 17.93
N ALA A 193 -3.75 -17.95 17.80
CA ALA A 193 -3.77 -17.15 16.58
C ALA A 193 -3.18 -17.93 15.40
N ARG A 194 -2.06 -18.64 15.60
CA ARG A 194 -1.42 -19.48 14.57
C ARG A 194 -2.38 -20.57 14.09
N ARG A 195 -3.11 -21.24 14.99
CA ARG A 195 -4.10 -22.27 14.61
C ARG A 195 -5.25 -21.70 13.78
N ASN A 196 -5.67 -20.47 14.04
CA ASN A 196 -6.67 -19.79 13.20
C ASN A 196 -6.11 -19.50 11.80
N GLU A 197 -4.85 -19.04 11.69
CA GLU A 197 -4.22 -18.82 10.38
C GLU A 197 -4.02 -20.13 9.61
N GLU A 198 -3.62 -21.20 10.31
CA GLU A 198 -3.41 -22.55 9.76
C GLU A 198 -4.71 -23.18 9.23
N ALA A 199 -5.87 -22.73 9.73
CA ALA A 199 -7.16 -23.14 9.20
C ALA A 199 -7.50 -22.48 7.87
N LEU A 200 -6.90 -21.31 7.57
CA LEU A 200 -7.09 -20.59 6.31
C LEU A 200 -6.08 -21.01 5.24
N ARG A 201 -4.87 -21.41 5.65
CA ARG A 201 -3.76 -21.76 4.77
C ARG A 201 -2.80 -22.70 5.50
N GLY A 202 -2.02 -23.51 4.78
CA GLY A 202 -1.19 -24.54 5.41
C GLY A 202 -0.10 -23.97 6.32
N GLU A 203 0.36 -24.76 7.30
CA GLU A 203 1.41 -24.37 8.27
C GLU A 203 2.66 -23.79 7.59
N ALA A 204 3.17 -24.46 6.55
CA ALA A 204 4.34 -24.02 5.81
C ALA A 204 4.12 -22.67 5.11
N GLU A 205 2.89 -22.40 4.66
CA GLU A 205 2.51 -21.12 4.04
C GLU A 205 2.42 -20.00 5.08
N VAL A 206 1.88 -20.29 6.27
CA VAL A 206 1.88 -19.34 7.39
C VAL A 206 3.31 -18.97 7.78
N ALA A 207 4.18 -19.95 7.99
CA ALA A 207 5.58 -19.71 8.35
C ALA A 207 6.31 -18.87 7.29
N ALA A 208 6.27 -19.30 6.03
CA ALA A 208 6.92 -18.58 4.93
C ALA A 208 6.33 -17.17 4.73
N GLY A 209 5.04 -16.97 4.99
CA GLY A 209 4.41 -15.65 4.96
C GLY A 209 4.96 -14.72 6.04
N LEU A 210 5.07 -15.21 7.28
CA LEU A 210 5.59 -14.42 8.41
C LEU A 210 7.07 -14.10 8.22
N ASP A 211 7.86 -15.06 7.73
CA ASP A 211 9.27 -14.84 7.39
C ASP A 211 9.43 -13.74 6.34
N ARG A 212 8.62 -13.74 5.27
CA ARG A 212 8.65 -12.66 4.26
C ARG A 212 8.34 -11.28 4.84
N ILE A 213 7.40 -11.19 5.79
CA ILE A 213 7.08 -9.93 6.47
C ILE A 213 8.30 -9.48 7.29
N TRP A 214 8.88 -10.39 8.05
CA TRP A 214 10.07 -10.11 8.85
C TRP A 214 11.26 -9.67 7.99
N ASP A 215 11.55 -10.37 6.91
CA ASP A 215 12.62 -10.04 5.97
C ASP A 215 12.41 -8.64 5.37
N ALA A 216 11.18 -8.29 5.01
CA ALA A 216 10.84 -6.95 4.53
C ALA A 216 11.05 -5.87 5.61
N MET A 217 10.66 -6.14 6.86
CA MET A 217 10.90 -5.23 7.99
C MET A 217 12.40 -5.04 8.24
N SER A 218 13.16 -6.15 8.27
CA SER A 218 14.60 -6.15 8.50
C SER A 218 15.35 -5.40 7.41
N ALA A 219 15.04 -5.68 6.14
CA ALA A 219 15.61 -4.96 5.00
C ALA A 219 15.23 -3.46 5.00
N CYS A 220 14.02 -3.10 5.44
CA CYS A 220 13.61 -1.71 5.58
C CYS A 220 14.41 -0.98 6.67
N VAL A 221 14.67 -1.64 7.81
CA VAL A 221 15.54 -1.10 8.86
C VAL A 221 16.94 -0.88 8.33
N ASP A 222 17.53 -1.88 7.69
CA ASP A 222 18.89 -1.82 7.13
C ASP A 222 19.02 -0.69 6.09
N ALA A 223 18.08 -0.61 5.14
CA ALA A 223 18.03 0.48 4.17
C ALA A 223 17.90 1.86 4.84
N GLY A 224 17.14 1.96 5.92
CA GLY A 224 16.99 3.20 6.70
C GLY A 224 18.28 3.61 7.41
N LEU A 225 19.02 2.64 7.96
CA LEU A 225 20.30 2.85 8.63
C LEU A 225 21.40 3.31 7.67
N HIS A 226 21.32 2.98 6.37
CA HIS A 226 22.30 3.42 5.35
C HIS A 226 21.85 4.65 4.55
N ALA A 227 20.59 5.08 4.69
CA ALA A 227 20.04 6.18 3.90
C ALA A 227 20.42 7.55 4.47
N THR A 228 21.16 8.34 3.69
CA THR A 228 21.57 9.71 4.04
C THR A 228 20.75 10.78 3.30
N GLY A 229 20.97 12.04 3.66
CA GLY A 229 20.34 13.20 3.02
C GLY A 229 19.04 13.64 3.69
N THR A 230 18.18 14.30 2.92
CA THR A 230 16.98 14.99 3.43
C THR A 230 15.72 14.29 2.96
N LEU A 231 14.73 14.16 3.84
CA LEU A 231 13.40 13.65 3.48
C LEU A 231 12.75 14.58 2.43
N PRO A 232 12.03 14.01 1.45
CA PRO A 232 11.30 14.81 0.47
C PRO A 232 10.18 15.62 1.14
N GLY A 233 9.79 16.73 0.51
CA GLY A 233 8.74 17.61 1.00
C GLY A 233 9.26 18.95 1.53
N MET A 234 8.31 19.80 1.95
CA MET A 234 8.59 21.20 2.30
C MET A 234 9.35 21.39 3.61
N LEU A 235 9.29 20.42 4.52
CA LEU A 235 9.90 20.51 5.86
C LEU A 235 11.42 20.31 5.85
N ARG A 236 11.99 19.78 4.76
CA ARG A 236 13.44 19.56 4.60
C ARG A 236 14.09 18.88 5.82
N VAL A 237 13.44 17.86 6.36
CA VAL A 237 13.90 17.14 7.56
C VAL A 237 15.08 16.25 7.21
N ALA A 238 16.21 16.41 7.90
CA ALA A 238 17.37 15.54 7.72
C ALA A 238 17.08 14.10 8.18
N ARG A 239 17.56 13.11 7.43
CA ARG A 239 17.61 11.72 7.89
C ARG A 239 18.67 11.59 8.97
N ARG A 240 18.32 10.94 10.09
CA ARG A 240 19.19 10.84 11.27
C ARG A 240 19.74 9.44 11.52
N ALA A 241 19.11 8.41 10.98
CA ALA A 241 19.39 7.02 11.32
C ALA A 241 20.86 6.62 11.05
N ASP A 242 21.42 7.02 9.91
CA ASP A 242 22.82 6.73 9.55
C ASP A 242 23.84 7.39 10.48
N ALA A 243 23.60 8.65 10.86
CA ALA A 243 24.46 9.36 11.81
C ALA A 243 24.39 8.72 13.21
N ILE A 244 23.17 8.39 13.68
CA ILE A 244 22.97 7.71 14.96
C ILE A 244 23.65 6.33 14.97
N ARG A 245 23.51 5.54 13.89
CA ARG A 245 24.19 4.24 13.76
C ARG A 245 25.70 4.41 13.92
N SER A 246 26.28 5.32 13.15
CA SER A 246 27.73 5.56 13.14
C SER A 246 28.26 5.98 14.52
N GLN A 247 27.48 6.78 15.26
CA GLN A 247 27.81 7.16 16.64
C GLN A 247 27.79 5.95 17.59
N LEU A 248 26.74 5.13 17.52
CA LEU A 248 26.60 3.95 18.37
C LEU A 248 27.69 2.90 18.09
N GLU A 249 28.04 2.67 16.83
CA GLU A 249 29.13 1.77 16.42
C GLU A 249 30.49 2.26 16.94
N ALA A 250 30.75 3.57 16.91
CA ALA A 250 31.96 4.16 17.46
C ALA A 250 32.04 4.02 18.98
N ALA A 251 30.94 4.30 19.69
CA ALA A 251 30.88 4.16 21.14
C ALA A 251 31.12 2.71 21.59
N GLU A 252 30.51 1.74 20.89
CA GLU A 252 30.70 0.31 21.16
C GLU A 252 32.16 -0.12 20.90
N ALA A 253 32.78 0.37 19.82
CA ALA A 253 34.19 0.12 19.53
C ALA A 253 35.13 0.68 20.61
N ASP A 254 34.77 1.80 21.21
CA ASP A 254 35.51 2.42 22.32
C ASP A 254 35.23 1.76 23.69
N GLY A 255 34.40 0.70 23.73
CA GLY A 255 34.05 -0.04 24.95
C GLY A 255 33.04 0.68 25.83
N HIS A 256 32.36 1.70 25.28
CA HIS A 256 31.32 2.46 25.94
C HIS A 256 29.94 2.06 25.40
N ARG A 257 28.91 2.18 26.25
CA ARG A 257 27.53 1.96 25.83
C ARG A 257 26.75 3.23 26.08
N GLU A 258 26.33 3.90 25.01
CA GLU A 258 25.49 5.07 25.12
C GLU A 258 24.04 4.68 25.47
N LEU A 259 23.41 5.45 26.36
CA LEU A 259 22.01 5.32 26.73
C LEU A 259 21.11 6.08 25.72
N PRO A 260 19.84 5.69 25.52
CA PRO A 260 18.91 6.35 24.59
C PRO A 260 18.83 7.88 24.72
N GLY A 261 19.00 8.42 25.92
CA GLY A 261 18.98 9.87 26.15
C GLY A 261 20.20 10.62 25.62
N GLU A 262 21.32 9.93 25.36
CA GLU A 262 22.60 10.54 24.97
C GLU A 262 22.68 10.76 23.45
N TRP A 263 22.02 9.92 22.65
CA TRP A 263 22.01 10.04 21.18
C TRP A 263 20.66 10.48 20.57
N LEU A 264 19.53 10.41 21.29
CA LEU A 264 18.26 11.01 20.83
C LEU A 264 18.19 12.54 21.00
N GLY A 265 19.06 13.10 21.85
CA GLY A 265 19.14 14.53 22.14
C GLY A 265 20.09 15.33 21.22
N ALA A 266 20.85 14.65 20.37
CA ALA A 266 21.81 15.24 19.44
C ALA A 266 21.17 15.67 18.09
#